data_AF-A0A963V436-F1
#
_entry.id   AF-A0A963V436-F1
#
_cell.length_a   1.000
_cell.length_b   1.000
_cell.length_c   1.000
_cell.angle_alpha   90.00
_cell.angle_beta   90.00
_cell.angle_gamma   90.00
#
_symmetry.space_group_name_H-M   'P 1'
#
loop_
_entity.id
_entity.type
_entity.pdbx_description
1 polymer ?
#
loop_
_entity_poly.entity_id
_entity_poly.type
_entity_poly.pdbx_seq_one_letter_code
_entity_poly.pdbx_strand_id
1 'polypeptide(L)'
;GYSRGAYAVRSLAGIIDQVGLLRADHATERNVNAAYRYYQRDSESPYEAAFRRRFCHPSIEIEMIGVFDTVKALGVRLPFLWMWTEPQHEFHNHALGPVVRHGYHALALNENRAAFDPILWDTTEGDWQGRIEQVWFRGAHGDVGGQLGGFHAARPLSNIPLVWMLDKAEQCGLSLPPGWRSSFATDPDAPSVGTTRGWGKAFLFRARRTVGTDPSESVHPTVNVAAPRRRFLPVPGRISRRA
;
A
#
# COMPACT_ATOMS: atom_id res chain seq x y z
N GLY A 1 4.40 5.11 1.10
CA GLY A 1 3.13 5.71 1.56
C GLY A 1 2.18 4.65 2.09
N TYR A 2 1.21 4.98 2.94
CA TYR A 2 0.20 4.04 3.46
C TYR A 2 -1.22 4.55 3.19
N SER A 3 -2.14 3.68 2.77
CA SER A 3 -3.56 4.01 2.59
C SER A 3 -3.77 5.16 1.60
N ARG A 4 -4.46 6.23 1.98
CA ARG A 4 -4.55 7.48 1.21
C ARG A 4 -3.19 8.15 0.99
N GLY A 5 -2.23 7.97 1.90
CA GLY A 5 -0.85 8.41 1.69
C GLY A 5 -0.12 7.58 0.64
N ALA A 6 -0.51 6.33 0.41
CA ALA A 6 -0.03 5.54 -0.72
C ALA A 6 -0.58 6.07 -2.05
N TYR A 7 -1.86 6.47 -2.05
CA TYR A 7 -2.47 7.16 -3.19
C TYR A 7 -1.69 8.43 -3.54
N ALA A 8 -1.43 9.28 -2.54
CA ALA A 8 -0.72 10.54 -2.71
C ALA A 8 0.70 10.37 -3.29
N VAL A 9 1.49 9.39 -2.82
CA VAL A 9 2.84 9.17 -3.38
C VAL A 9 2.81 8.61 -4.80
N ARG A 10 1.80 7.80 -5.15
CA ARG A 10 1.59 7.35 -6.53
C ARG A 10 1.19 8.51 -7.44
N SER A 11 0.32 9.41 -6.98
CA SER A 11 -0.05 10.63 -7.73
C SER A 11 1.14 11.57 -7.91
N LEU A 12 1.98 11.72 -6.87
CA LEU A 12 3.21 12.50 -6.96
C LEU A 12 4.17 11.94 -8.02
N ALA A 13 4.33 10.62 -8.07
CA ALA A 13 5.14 9.99 -9.11
C ALA A 13 4.59 10.26 -10.51
N GLY A 14 3.27 10.22 -10.70
CA GLY A 14 2.62 10.61 -11.96
C GLY A 14 2.87 12.07 -12.34
N ILE A 15 2.82 13.00 -11.39
CA ILE A 15 3.15 14.42 -11.63
C ILE A 15 4.62 14.56 -12.06
N ILE A 16 5.54 13.86 -11.38
CA ILE A 16 6.97 13.91 -11.70
C ILE A 16 7.25 13.34 -13.08
N ASP A 17 6.57 12.25 -13.45
CA ASP A 17 6.70 11.61 -14.75
C ASP A 17 6.22 12.52 -15.90
N GLN A 18 5.01 13.05 -15.76
CA GLN A 18 4.36 13.87 -16.80
C GLN A 18 4.99 15.27 -16.89
N VAL A 19 5.06 15.98 -15.77
CA VAL A 19 5.43 17.42 -15.73
C VAL A 19 6.92 17.63 -15.42
N GLY A 20 7.50 16.76 -14.60
CA GLY A 20 8.88 16.87 -14.11
C GLY A 20 8.99 17.31 -12.66
N LEU A 21 10.17 17.07 -12.09
CA LEU A 21 10.56 17.45 -10.74
C LEU A 21 11.16 18.86 -10.74
N LEU A 22 10.54 19.79 -10.03
CA LEU A 22 11.05 21.15 -9.85
C LEU A 22 12.43 21.13 -9.17
N ARG A 23 13.34 21.97 -9.66
CA ARG A 23 14.59 22.26 -8.94
C ARG A 23 14.28 23.01 -7.65
N ALA A 24 15.12 22.84 -6.64
CA ALA A 24 14.89 23.38 -5.30
C ALA A 24 14.69 24.92 -5.30
N ASP A 25 15.43 25.64 -6.14
CA ASP A 25 15.34 27.10 -6.33
C ASP A 25 14.05 27.56 -7.05
N HIS A 26 13.30 26.62 -7.62
CA HIS A 26 12.05 26.86 -8.33
C HIS A 26 10.84 26.18 -7.70
N ALA A 27 11.01 25.49 -6.57
CA ALA A 27 9.93 24.86 -5.80
C ALA A 27 9.09 25.88 -5.01
N THR A 28 8.65 26.95 -5.70
CA THR A 28 7.74 27.96 -5.15
C THR A 28 6.30 27.47 -5.21
N GLU A 29 5.43 27.96 -4.33
CA GLU A 29 4.00 27.64 -4.34
C GLU A 29 3.37 27.87 -5.73
N ARG A 30 3.73 28.97 -6.39
CA ARG A 30 3.28 29.28 -7.76
C ARG A 30 3.63 28.18 -8.75
N ASN A 31 4.87 27.68 -8.71
CA ASN A 31 5.33 26.65 -9.64
C ASN A 31 4.77 25.28 -9.29
N VAL A 32 4.62 24.95 -8.01
CA VAL A 32 3.95 23.71 -7.57
C VAL A 32 2.49 23.70 -8.05
N ASN A 33 1.77 24.81 -7.87
CA ASN A 33 0.39 24.96 -8.37
C ASN A 33 0.31 24.98 -9.90
N ALA A 34 1.34 25.47 -10.60
CA ALA A 34 1.42 25.37 -12.05
C ALA A 34 1.62 23.91 -12.49
N ALA A 35 2.56 23.19 -11.87
CA ALA A 35 2.82 21.79 -12.17
C ALA A 35 1.58 20.92 -11.94
N TYR A 36 0.88 21.13 -10.82
CA TYR A 36 -0.36 20.41 -10.55
C TYR A 36 -1.45 20.70 -11.58
N ARG A 37 -1.60 21.95 -12.03
CA ARG A 37 -2.55 22.30 -13.10
C ARG A 37 -2.19 21.72 -14.47
N TYR A 38 -0.91 21.48 -14.76
CA TYR A 38 -0.51 20.76 -15.97
C TYR A 38 -0.87 19.29 -15.86
N TYR A 39 -0.60 18.66 -14.72
CA TYR A 39 -0.96 17.27 -14.45
C TYR A 39 -2.47 16.99 -14.55
N GLN A 40 -3.32 17.93 -14.15
CA GLN A 40 -4.78 17.80 -14.26
C GLN A 40 -5.33 17.92 -15.70
N ARG A 41 -4.49 18.14 -16.71
CA ARG A 41 -4.93 18.28 -18.10
C ARG A 41 -4.74 16.97 -18.86
N ASP A 42 -5.71 16.66 -19.71
CA ASP A 42 -5.71 15.46 -20.56
C ASP A 42 -4.78 15.55 -21.80
N SER A 43 -4.11 16.68 -22.05
CA SER A 43 -3.24 16.84 -23.22
C SER A 43 -1.97 17.63 -22.95
N GLU A 44 -0.86 17.14 -23.51
CA GLU A 44 0.42 17.84 -23.50
C GLU A 44 0.29 19.20 -24.18
N SER A 45 0.73 20.24 -23.48
CA SER A 45 0.74 21.60 -24.01
C SER A 45 2.16 22.06 -24.30
N PRO A 46 2.42 22.87 -25.36
CA PRO A 46 3.72 23.49 -25.56
C PRO A 46 4.23 24.27 -24.33
N TYR A 47 3.31 24.78 -23.50
CA TYR A 47 3.63 25.46 -22.25
C TYR A 47 4.19 24.53 -21.18
N GLU A 48 3.76 23.27 -21.15
CA GLU A 48 4.26 22.25 -20.21
C GLU A 48 5.71 21.88 -20.54
N ALA A 49 6.02 21.66 -21.82
CA ALA A 49 7.39 21.41 -22.25
C ALA A 49 8.33 22.59 -21.93
N ALA A 50 7.87 23.83 -22.11
CA ALA A 50 8.61 25.02 -21.74
C ALA A 50 8.78 25.14 -20.21
N PHE A 51 7.73 24.84 -19.44
CA PHE A 51 7.77 24.81 -17.98
C PHE A 51 8.80 23.80 -17.48
N ARG A 52 8.76 22.55 -17.99
CA ARG A 52 9.70 21.49 -17.65
C ARG A 52 11.14 21.91 -17.93
N ARG A 53 11.42 22.40 -19.15
CA ARG A 53 12.77 22.87 -19.52
C ARG A 53 13.25 24.01 -18.62
N ARG A 54 12.36 24.92 -18.23
CA ARG A 54 12.74 26.10 -17.47
C ARG A 54 12.95 25.80 -15.99
N PHE A 55 12.08 25.01 -15.37
CA PHE A 55 12.00 24.90 -13.90
C PHE A 55 12.34 23.53 -13.33
N CYS A 56 12.29 22.47 -14.14
CA CYS A 56 12.49 21.10 -13.67
C CYS A 56 13.92 20.60 -13.89
N HIS A 57 14.25 19.46 -13.26
CA HIS A 57 15.44 18.69 -13.59
C HIS A 57 15.34 18.12 -15.02
N PRO A 58 16.46 18.07 -15.78
CA PRO A 58 16.46 17.61 -17.17
C PRO A 58 16.26 16.09 -17.30
N SER A 59 16.74 15.32 -16.32
CA SER A 59 16.56 13.88 -16.21
C SER A 59 16.15 13.56 -14.78
N ILE A 60 15.17 12.68 -14.63
CA ILE A 60 14.62 12.29 -13.35
C ILE A 60 14.45 10.79 -13.35
N GLU A 61 14.78 10.20 -12.22
CA GLU A 61 14.59 8.78 -11.99
C GLU A 61 14.12 8.60 -10.55
N ILE A 62 13.04 7.84 -10.41
CA ILE A 62 12.52 7.39 -9.13
C ILE A 62 12.96 5.94 -8.96
N GLU A 63 13.96 5.75 -8.12
CA GLU A 63 14.52 4.41 -7.86
C GLU A 63 13.44 3.46 -7.33
N MET A 64 12.63 3.89 -6.36
CA MET A 64 11.64 3.03 -5.72
C MET A 64 10.38 3.78 -5.28
N ILE A 65 9.21 3.18 -5.49
CA ILE A 65 7.95 3.53 -4.85
C ILE A 65 7.50 2.37 -3.96
N GLY A 66 7.56 2.58 -2.65
CA GLY A 66 7.03 1.65 -1.65
C GLY A 66 5.68 2.10 -1.11
N VAL A 67 4.67 1.25 -1.23
CA VAL A 67 3.31 1.53 -0.74
C VAL A 67 2.71 0.39 0.08
N PHE A 68 1.92 0.77 1.09
CA PHE A 68 1.15 -0.13 1.93
C PHE A 68 -0.33 0.12 1.66
N ASP A 69 -1.01 -0.91 1.18
CA ASP A 69 -2.45 -1.04 1.07
C ASP A 69 -3.16 0.21 0.52
N THR A 70 -2.74 0.63 -0.67
CA THR A 70 -3.31 1.78 -1.38
C THR A 70 -4.83 1.65 -1.53
N VAL A 71 -5.57 2.64 -1.05
CA VAL A 71 -7.03 2.74 -1.22
C VAL A 71 -7.36 4.11 -1.79
N LYS A 72 -8.43 4.21 -2.61
CA LYS A 72 -8.93 5.52 -3.06
C LYS A 72 -9.28 6.34 -1.82
N ALA A 73 -9.07 7.65 -1.89
CA ALA A 73 -9.66 8.59 -0.93
C ALA A 73 -11.18 8.71 -1.18
N LEU A 74 -11.90 7.59 -1.27
CA LEU A 74 -13.35 7.61 -1.38
C LEU A 74 -13.91 8.16 -0.08
N GLY A 75 -14.74 9.19 -0.19
CA GLY A 75 -15.57 9.70 0.89
C GLY A 75 -16.17 8.53 1.66
N VAL A 76 -15.89 8.49 2.95
CA VAL A 76 -16.22 7.38 3.82
C VAL A 76 -17.75 7.26 3.87
N ARG A 77 -18.32 6.29 3.15
CA ARG A 77 -19.78 6.02 3.12
C ARG A 77 -20.20 5.32 4.41
N LEU A 78 -20.34 6.09 5.49
CA LEU A 78 -20.88 5.61 6.76
C LEU A 78 -22.39 5.80 6.81
N PRO A 79 -23.16 4.85 7.39
CA PRO A 79 -24.56 5.11 7.70
C PRO A 79 -24.65 6.34 8.63
N PHE A 80 -25.48 7.33 8.26
CA PHE A 80 -25.71 8.61 8.95
C PHE A 80 -24.60 9.68 8.88
N LEU A 81 -23.46 9.42 8.22
CA LEU A 81 -22.47 10.44 7.83
C LEU A 81 -22.22 10.34 6.32
N TRP A 82 -23.20 10.78 5.53
CA TRP A 82 -23.18 10.75 4.08
C TRP A 82 -22.22 11.73 3.39
N MET A 83 -21.42 12.51 4.11
CA MET A 83 -20.62 13.55 3.48
C MET A 83 -19.43 14.00 4.32
N TRP A 84 -18.29 13.34 4.15
CA TRP A 84 -16.99 14.00 4.34
C TRP A 84 -16.04 13.45 3.28
N THR A 85 -15.60 14.37 2.40
CA THR A 85 -14.63 14.28 1.29
C THR A 85 -15.16 13.81 -0.07
N GLU A 86 -15.27 14.77 -0.99
CA GLU A 86 -15.15 14.55 -2.43
C GLU A 86 -13.70 14.16 -2.76
N PRO A 87 -13.47 13.17 -3.63
CA PRO A 87 -12.24 13.14 -4.39
C PRO A 87 -12.56 13.47 -5.86
N GLN A 88 -12.52 14.74 -6.25
CA GLN A 88 -12.42 15.13 -7.67
C GLN A 88 -10.97 14.98 -8.17
N HIS A 89 -10.32 13.87 -7.89
CA HIS A 89 -8.94 13.62 -8.30
C HIS A 89 -8.78 12.15 -8.68
N GLU A 90 -9.56 11.67 -9.65
CA GLU A 90 -9.26 10.38 -10.27
C GLU A 90 -7.93 10.48 -11.01
N PHE A 91 -7.15 9.41 -10.92
CA PHE A 91 -5.87 9.28 -11.60
C PHE A 91 -6.06 9.46 -13.11
N HIS A 92 -5.14 10.19 -13.75
CA HIS A 92 -4.93 10.08 -15.19
C HIS A 92 -4.02 8.90 -15.56
N ASN A 93 -3.45 8.15 -14.59
CA ASN A 93 -2.67 6.95 -14.90
C ASN A 93 -2.60 5.95 -13.73
N HIS A 94 -3.11 4.74 -13.91
CA HIS A 94 -2.97 3.64 -12.97
C HIS A 94 -1.65 2.88 -13.11
N ALA A 95 -0.92 3.09 -14.21
CA ALA A 95 0.39 2.51 -14.48
C ALA A 95 1.52 3.33 -13.85
N LEU A 96 2.66 2.69 -13.57
CA LEU A 96 3.89 3.40 -13.22
C LEU A 96 4.49 4.04 -14.48
N GLY A 97 4.83 5.32 -14.38
CA GLY A 97 5.50 6.03 -15.45
C GLY A 97 6.92 5.52 -15.72
N PRO A 98 7.48 5.76 -16.92
CA PRO A 98 8.83 5.33 -17.30
C PRO A 98 9.94 5.85 -16.38
N VAL A 99 9.71 6.93 -15.61
CA VAL A 99 10.71 7.42 -14.64
C VAL A 99 10.85 6.55 -13.40
N VAL A 100 9.95 5.59 -13.16
CA VAL A 100 9.98 4.71 -11.98
C VAL A 100 10.63 3.37 -12.30
N ARG A 101 11.66 2.99 -11.54
CA ARG A 101 12.35 1.70 -11.72
C ARG A 101 11.69 0.54 -10.97
N HIS A 102 11.31 0.78 -9.72
CA HIS A 102 10.79 -0.27 -8.84
C HIS A 102 9.50 0.16 -8.12
N GLY A 103 8.46 -0.68 -8.20
CA GLY A 103 7.20 -0.53 -7.48
C GLY A 103 6.97 -1.69 -6.51
N TYR A 104 6.76 -1.39 -5.23
CA TYR A 104 6.51 -2.40 -4.21
C TYR A 104 5.24 -2.08 -3.45
N HIS A 105 4.26 -2.98 -3.49
CA HIS A 105 2.97 -2.80 -2.83
C HIS A 105 2.70 -3.94 -1.84
N ALA A 106 2.67 -3.63 -0.55
CA ALA A 106 2.21 -4.55 0.48
C ALA A 106 0.69 -4.45 0.65
N LEU A 107 -0.04 -5.55 0.45
CA LEU A 107 -1.51 -5.61 0.44
C LEU A 107 -2.07 -6.40 1.62
N ALA A 108 -3.20 -5.94 2.18
CA ALA A 108 -3.90 -6.64 3.26
C ALA A 108 -4.82 -7.74 2.74
N LEU A 109 -4.47 -9.00 2.97
CA LEU A 109 -5.26 -10.14 2.50
C LEU A 109 -6.60 -10.30 3.23
N ASN A 110 -6.64 -9.98 4.52
CA ASN A 110 -7.82 -10.21 5.38
C ASN A 110 -8.65 -8.95 5.60
N GLU A 111 -8.34 -7.86 4.90
CA GLU A 111 -9.24 -6.72 4.84
C GLU A 111 -10.50 -7.08 4.06
N ASN A 112 -11.66 -6.69 4.59
CA ASN A 112 -12.94 -7.02 3.99
C ASN A 112 -13.93 -5.87 3.97
N ARG A 113 -13.57 -4.69 4.48
CA ARG A 113 -14.43 -3.49 4.40
C ARG A 113 -14.36 -2.95 2.98
N ALA A 114 -15.51 -2.87 2.31
CA ALA A 114 -15.57 -2.46 0.90
C ALA A 114 -15.01 -1.04 0.65
N ALA A 115 -15.05 -0.15 1.65
CA ALA A 115 -14.44 1.17 1.57
C ALA A 115 -12.90 1.15 1.49
N PHE A 116 -12.29 0.00 1.79
CA PHE A 116 -10.85 -0.23 1.73
C PHE A 116 -10.51 -1.22 0.60
N ASP A 117 -11.27 -1.19 -0.50
CA ASP A 117 -10.90 -1.93 -1.70
C ASP A 117 -9.57 -1.37 -2.26
N PRO A 118 -8.55 -2.21 -2.49
CA PRO A 118 -7.23 -1.72 -2.82
C PRO A 118 -7.15 -1.32 -4.29
N ILE A 119 -6.38 -0.27 -4.59
CA ILE A 119 -6.00 0.06 -5.97
C ILE A 119 -4.71 -0.67 -6.28
N LEU A 120 -4.78 -1.69 -7.12
CA LEU A 120 -3.60 -2.37 -7.64
C LEU A 120 -2.90 -1.51 -8.71
N TRP A 121 -1.64 -1.84 -9.00
CA TRP A 121 -1.05 -1.50 -10.29
C TRP A 121 -1.50 -2.52 -11.32
N ASP A 122 -1.76 -2.02 -12.53
CA ASP A 122 -1.95 -2.85 -13.71
C ASP A 122 -0.62 -2.95 -14.44
N THR A 123 -0.14 -4.18 -14.62
CA THR A 123 1.09 -4.52 -15.36
C THR A 123 0.79 -5.26 -16.66
N THR A 124 -0.49 -5.46 -16.98
CA THR A 124 -0.94 -6.13 -18.20
C THR A 124 -1.04 -5.17 -19.38
N GLU A 125 -1.19 -3.87 -19.10
CA GLU A 125 -1.25 -2.81 -20.09
C GLU A 125 0.07 -2.02 -20.17
N GLY A 126 0.59 -1.87 -21.40
CA GLY A 126 1.75 -1.03 -21.71
C GLY A 126 3.11 -1.75 -21.79
N ASP A 127 4.11 -1.06 -22.33
CA ASP A 127 5.46 -1.58 -22.58
C ASP A 127 6.44 -1.32 -21.42
N TRP A 128 5.94 -1.13 -20.19
CA TRP A 128 6.76 -0.73 -19.05
C TRP A 128 7.76 -1.84 -18.65
N GLN A 129 9.04 -1.47 -18.56
CA GLN A 129 10.17 -2.41 -18.37
C GLN A 129 10.67 -2.49 -16.92
N GLY A 130 10.03 -1.78 -15.98
CA GLY A 130 10.46 -1.79 -14.58
C GLY A 130 10.02 -3.05 -13.84
N ARG A 131 10.26 -3.09 -12.52
CA ARG A 131 9.82 -4.19 -11.66
C ARG A 131 8.72 -3.76 -10.70
N ILE A 132 7.53 -4.35 -10.83
CA ILE A 132 6.47 -4.25 -9.82
C ILE A 132 6.37 -5.58 -9.07
N GLU A 133 6.21 -5.50 -7.74
CA GLU A 133 5.79 -6.63 -6.92
C GLU A 133 4.63 -6.20 -6.01
N GLN A 134 3.49 -6.88 -6.13
CA GLN A 134 2.29 -6.65 -5.34
C GLN A 134 2.07 -7.85 -4.40
N VAL A 135 2.45 -7.72 -3.14
CA VAL A 135 2.55 -8.85 -2.21
C VAL A 135 1.45 -8.80 -1.17
N TRP A 136 0.66 -9.87 -1.08
CA TRP A 136 -0.43 -10.03 -0.13
C TRP A 136 0.07 -10.59 1.20
N PHE A 137 -0.17 -9.86 2.28
CA PHE A 137 0.20 -10.21 3.66
C PHE A 137 -1.04 -10.53 4.50
N ARG A 138 -0.86 -11.41 5.50
CA ARG A 138 -1.89 -11.73 6.49
C ARG A 138 -2.22 -10.47 7.31
N GLY A 139 -3.50 -10.27 7.59
CA GLY A 139 -4.03 -9.16 8.38
C GLY A 139 -4.96 -8.23 7.61
N ALA A 140 -5.56 -7.29 8.33
CA ALA A 140 -6.41 -6.22 7.82
C ALA A 140 -5.57 -4.98 7.46
N HIS A 141 -6.22 -3.93 6.94
CA HIS A 141 -5.57 -2.69 6.49
C HIS A 141 -4.59 -2.08 7.51
N GLY A 142 -4.95 -2.10 8.80
CA GLY A 142 -4.10 -1.60 9.88
C GLY A 142 -2.92 -2.51 10.22
N ASP A 143 -3.08 -3.82 10.05
CA ASP A 143 -2.00 -4.79 10.27
C ASP A 143 -0.92 -4.61 9.19
N VAL A 144 -1.29 -4.38 7.93
CA VAL A 144 -0.29 -4.15 6.88
C VAL A 144 0.34 -2.76 6.94
N GLY A 145 -0.43 -1.74 7.30
CA GLY A 145 0.06 -0.35 7.34
C GLY A 145 0.67 0.13 8.66
N GLY A 146 0.57 -0.64 9.74
CA GLY A 146 1.12 -0.27 11.06
C GLY A 146 0.24 0.60 11.94
N GLN A 147 -0.94 1.03 11.47
CA GLN A 147 -1.91 1.80 12.25
C GLN A 147 -2.82 0.87 13.08
N LEU A 148 -2.28 0.38 14.20
CA LEU A 148 -2.90 -0.65 15.04
C LEU A 148 -3.94 -0.13 16.05
N GLY A 149 -4.15 1.19 16.15
CA GLY A 149 -5.15 1.77 17.05
C GLY A 149 -4.96 1.39 18.53
N GLY A 150 -3.71 1.31 18.99
CA GLY A 150 -3.37 0.90 20.37
C GLY A 150 -3.35 -0.61 20.62
N PHE A 151 -3.67 -1.45 19.63
CA PHE A 151 -3.59 -2.91 19.78
C PHE A 151 -2.16 -3.42 19.54
N HIS A 152 -1.27 -3.18 20.50
CA HIS A 152 0.17 -3.48 20.40
C HIS A 152 0.49 -4.97 20.19
N ALA A 153 -0.39 -5.88 20.60
CA ALA A 153 -0.22 -7.31 20.38
C ALA A 153 -0.16 -7.69 18.88
N ALA A 154 -0.71 -6.86 17.99
CA ALA A 154 -0.62 -7.05 16.54
C ALA A 154 0.69 -6.52 15.91
N ARG A 155 1.56 -5.87 16.70
CA ARG A 155 2.81 -5.28 16.18
C ARG A 155 3.70 -6.31 15.48
N PRO A 156 3.92 -7.53 16.02
CA PRO A 156 4.75 -8.51 15.34
C PRO A 156 4.19 -8.98 13.99
N LEU A 157 2.87 -9.03 13.83
CA LEU A 157 2.24 -9.29 12.53
C LEU A 157 2.52 -8.15 11.55
N SER A 158 2.36 -6.91 12.03
CA SER A 158 2.53 -5.70 11.24
C SER A 158 3.98 -5.40 10.84
N ASN A 159 4.93 -5.92 11.60
CA ASN A 159 6.34 -5.82 11.26
C ASN A 159 6.71 -6.66 10.04
N ILE A 160 5.97 -7.72 9.69
CA ILE A 160 6.27 -8.56 8.52
C ILE A 160 6.29 -7.74 7.20
N PRO A 161 5.20 -7.04 6.82
CA PRO A 161 5.22 -6.21 5.62
C PRO A 161 6.18 -5.03 5.71
N LEU A 162 6.43 -4.49 6.91
CA LEU A 162 7.43 -3.43 7.10
C LEU A 162 8.84 -3.93 6.80
N VAL A 163 9.23 -5.08 7.35
CA VAL A 163 10.54 -5.70 7.11
C VAL A 163 10.69 -6.01 5.63
N TRP A 164 9.67 -6.58 4.99
CA TRP A 164 9.69 -6.81 3.54
C TRP A 164 9.91 -5.52 2.74
N MET A 165 9.22 -4.43 3.08
CA MET A 165 9.39 -3.15 2.38
C MET A 165 10.79 -2.56 2.58
N LEU A 166 11.34 -2.67 3.79
CA LEU A 166 12.69 -2.21 4.10
C LEU A 166 13.75 -3.06 3.40
N ASP A 167 13.54 -4.38 3.29
CA ASP A 167 14.40 -5.26 2.49
C ASP A 167 14.43 -4.83 1.02
N LYS A 168 13.27 -4.50 0.44
CA LYS A 168 13.19 -3.98 -0.94
C LYS A 168 13.88 -2.64 -1.09
N ALA A 169 13.71 -1.73 -0.13
CA ALA A 169 14.39 -0.44 -0.14
C ALA A 169 15.92 -0.60 -0.06
N GLU A 170 16.42 -1.50 0.79
CA GLU A 170 17.85 -1.82 0.91
C GLU A 170 18.40 -2.41 -0.40
N GLN A 171 17.64 -3.29 -1.08
CA GLN A 171 17.99 -3.82 -2.39
C GLN A 171 18.05 -2.74 -3.49
N CYS A 172 17.25 -1.68 -3.35
CA CYS A 172 17.30 -0.48 -4.18
C CYS A 172 18.36 0.54 -3.73
N GLY A 173 19.26 0.19 -2.81
CA GLY A 173 20.39 1.02 -2.40
C GLY A 173 20.13 1.96 -1.22
N LEU A 174 18.96 1.88 -0.55
CA LEU A 174 18.73 2.64 0.68
C LEU A 174 19.64 2.11 1.80
N SER A 175 20.50 2.99 2.33
CA SER A 175 21.37 2.65 3.47
C SER A 175 20.55 2.59 4.76
N LEU A 176 20.38 1.40 5.31
CA LEU A 176 19.74 1.17 6.61
C LEU A 176 20.78 0.90 7.71
N PRO A 177 20.49 1.24 8.98
CA PRO A 177 21.41 0.97 10.08
C PRO A 177 21.77 -0.52 10.21
N PRO A 178 23.01 -0.87 10.58
CA PRO A 178 23.38 -2.26 10.84
C PRO A 178 22.44 -2.91 11.87
N GLY A 179 21.97 -4.12 11.56
CA GLY A 179 21.07 -4.86 12.45
C GLY A 179 19.63 -4.34 12.51
N TRP A 180 19.21 -3.41 11.64
CA TRP A 180 17.85 -2.85 11.66
C TRP A 180 16.73 -3.91 11.74
N ARG A 181 16.93 -5.09 11.14
CA ARG A 181 15.96 -6.21 11.15
C ARG A 181 15.62 -6.67 12.56
N SER A 182 16.58 -6.69 13.49
CA SER A 182 16.34 -7.14 14.87
C SER A 182 15.48 -6.16 15.68
N SER A 183 15.38 -4.90 15.24
CA SER A 183 14.49 -3.89 15.84
C SER A 183 13.01 -4.17 15.59
N PHE A 184 12.68 -5.06 14.64
CA PHE A 184 11.32 -5.35 14.21
C PHE A 184 11.01 -6.83 14.39
N ALA A 185 10.68 -7.24 15.61
CA ALA A 185 10.25 -8.62 15.88
C ALA A 185 9.03 -8.97 15.00
N THR A 186 9.12 -10.08 14.26
CA THR A 186 8.06 -10.57 13.38
C THR A 186 7.46 -11.86 13.92
N ASP A 187 6.14 -12.01 13.86
CA ASP A 187 5.45 -13.24 14.22
C ASP A 187 4.23 -13.45 13.30
N PRO A 188 4.23 -14.49 12.44
CA PRO A 188 3.11 -14.77 11.54
C PRO A 188 1.83 -15.19 12.27
N ASP A 189 1.94 -15.68 13.50
CA ASP A 189 0.82 -16.14 14.32
C ASP A 189 0.27 -15.04 15.26
N ALA A 190 0.95 -13.89 15.35
CA ALA A 190 0.48 -12.77 16.15
C ALA A 190 -0.96 -12.36 15.78
N PRO A 191 -1.75 -11.89 16.76
CA PRO A 191 -3.15 -11.56 16.53
C PRO A 191 -3.27 -10.39 15.54
N SER A 192 -4.25 -10.45 14.65
CA SER A 192 -4.63 -9.32 13.79
C SER A 192 -5.49 -8.32 14.57
N VAL A 193 -5.38 -7.02 14.27
CA VAL A 193 -6.32 -5.99 14.74
C VAL A 193 -7.73 -6.24 14.21
N GLY A 194 -7.83 -6.86 13.03
CA GLY A 194 -9.06 -7.24 12.35
C GLY A 194 -9.83 -6.05 11.79
N THR A 195 -10.99 -6.34 11.20
CA THR A 195 -11.82 -5.33 10.53
C THR A 195 -13.02 -4.87 11.37
N THR A 196 -13.19 -5.44 12.57
CA THR A 196 -14.38 -5.26 13.42
C THR A 196 -14.08 -4.60 14.77
N ARG A 197 -12.84 -4.16 15.02
CA ARG A 197 -12.47 -3.36 16.20
C ARG A 197 -12.60 -1.87 15.93
N GLY A 198 -12.92 -1.10 16.97
CA GLY A 198 -13.07 0.36 16.89
C GLY A 198 -14.02 0.82 15.78
N TRP A 199 -13.56 1.79 14.98
CA TRP A 199 -14.28 2.33 13.82
C TRP A 199 -14.59 1.29 12.73
N GLY A 200 -13.94 0.13 12.72
CA GLY A 200 -14.19 -0.94 11.74
C GLY A 200 -15.63 -1.46 11.75
N LYS A 201 -16.34 -1.36 12.89
CA LYS A 201 -17.75 -1.77 13.02
C LYS A 201 -18.70 -0.92 12.17
N ALA A 202 -18.35 0.34 11.93
CA ALA A 202 -19.20 1.28 11.22
C ALA A 202 -19.24 1.03 9.69
N PHE A 203 -18.32 0.20 9.17
CA PHE A 203 -18.29 -0.24 7.78
C PHE A 203 -19.17 -1.49 7.59
N LEU A 204 -20.40 -1.27 7.14
CA LEU A 204 -21.40 -2.33 6.98
C LEU A 204 -21.15 -3.21 5.73
N PHE A 205 -20.76 -2.59 4.62
CA PHE A 205 -20.46 -3.32 3.38
C PHE A 205 -19.14 -4.05 3.49
N ARG A 206 -19.18 -5.37 3.30
CA ARG A 206 -18.01 -6.23 3.36
C ARG A 206 -17.93 -7.19 2.17
N ALA A 207 -16.73 -7.30 1.60
CA ALA A 207 -16.39 -8.21 0.52
C ALA A 207 -14.98 -8.73 0.73
N ARG A 208 -14.72 -10.01 0.39
CA ARG A 208 -13.33 -10.51 0.37
C ARG A 208 -12.60 -9.91 -0.82
N ARG A 209 -11.32 -9.62 -0.66
CA ARG A 209 -10.48 -9.15 -1.76
C ARG A 209 -10.15 -10.29 -2.72
N THR A 210 -10.06 -9.96 -3.99
CA THR A 210 -9.61 -10.86 -5.05
C THR A 210 -8.09 -10.79 -5.14
N VAL A 211 -7.44 -11.94 -5.31
CA VAL A 211 -5.98 -12.08 -5.39
C VAL A 211 -5.63 -12.77 -6.71
N GLY A 212 -4.55 -12.32 -7.36
CA GLY A 212 -4.04 -12.92 -8.60
C GLY A 212 -4.78 -12.42 -9.85
N THR A 213 -5.24 -11.18 -9.83
CA THR A 213 -5.79 -10.48 -10.99
C THR A 213 -4.73 -9.91 -11.93
N ASP A 214 -3.52 -9.69 -11.41
CA ASP A 214 -2.38 -9.14 -12.12
C ASP A 214 -1.13 -10.05 -11.95
N PRO A 215 -0.28 -10.22 -12.99
CA PRO A 215 0.90 -11.09 -12.94
C PRO A 215 1.96 -10.71 -11.89
N SER A 216 2.00 -9.45 -11.46
CA SER A 216 2.94 -9.00 -10.42
C SER A 216 2.49 -9.36 -9.00
N GLU A 217 1.31 -9.95 -8.85
CA GLU A 217 0.78 -10.36 -7.55
C GLU A 217 1.41 -11.65 -7.02
N SER A 218 1.67 -11.68 -5.71
CA SER A 218 2.05 -12.91 -5.00
C SER A 218 1.56 -12.89 -3.56
N VAL A 219 1.41 -14.07 -2.96
CA VAL A 219 1.05 -14.19 -1.54
C VAL A 219 2.32 -14.40 -0.72
N HIS A 220 2.52 -13.58 0.32
CA HIS A 220 3.70 -13.71 1.17
C HIS A 220 3.74 -15.10 1.85
N PRO A 221 4.90 -15.77 1.93
CA PRO A 221 5.00 -17.13 2.48
C PRO A 221 4.45 -17.28 3.91
N THR A 222 4.47 -16.21 4.71
CA THR A 222 3.95 -16.22 6.08
C THR A 222 2.43 -16.36 6.17
N VAL A 223 1.68 -16.16 5.08
CA VAL A 223 0.22 -16.37 5.04
C VAL A 223 -0.15 -17.85 5.19
N ASN A 224 0.72 -18.76 4.74
CA ASN A 224 0.47 -20.21 4.71
C ASN A 224 1.08 -20.97 5.90
N VAL A 225 1.71 -20.27 6.86
CA VAL A 225 2.10 -20.90 8.12
C VAL A 225 0.87 -20.97 9.02
N ALA A 226 -0.03 -21.89 8.72
CA ALA A 226 -0.90 -22.41 9.75
C ALA A 226 -0.01 -23.14 10.75
N ALA A 227 0.28 -22.52 11.90
CA ALA A 227 0.79 -23.24 13.05
C ALA A 227 -0.07 -24.51 13.25
N PRO A 228 0.53 -25.67 13.59
CA PRO A 228 -0.20 -26.91 13.72
C PRO A 228 -1.36 -26.69 14.68
N ARG A 229 -2.59 -26.91 14.20
CA ARG A 229 -3.80 -26.99 15.03
C ARG A 229 -3.41 -27.75 16.28
N ARG A 230 -3.46 -27.12 17.46
CA ARG A 230 -3.33 -27.82 18.73
C ARG A 230 -4.27 -29.02 18.65
N ARG A 231 -3.71 -30.22 18.46
CA ARG A 231 -4.46 -31.46 18.59
C ARG A 231 -4.98 -31.41 20.02
N PHE A 232 -6.29 -31.27 20.18
CA PHE A 232 -6.92 -31.62 21.43
C PHE A 232 -6.52 -33.08 21.68
N LEU A 233 -5.61 -33.29 22.63
CA LEU A 233 -5.37 -34.60 23.18
C LEU A 233 -6.70 -35.03 23.81
N PRO A 234 -7.32 -36.14 23.38
CA PRO A 234 -8.50 -36.65 24.05
C PRO A 234 -8.08 -36.99 25.49
N VAL A 235 -8.80 -36.43 26.46
CA VAL A 235 -8.65 -36.77 27.87
C VAL A 235 -8.93 -38.28 28.03
N PRO A 236 -8.00 -39.09 28.54
CA PRO A 236 -8.28 -40.50 28.77
C PRO A 236 -9.17 -40.67 30.01
N GLY A 237 -10.30 -41.33 29.83
CA GLY A 237 -10.83 -42.26 30.82
C GLY A 237 -11.98 -41.78 31.70
N ARG A 238 -13.16 -42.38 31.49
CA ARG A 238 -13.85 -43.08 32.58
C ARG A 238 -14.18 -44.50 32.13
N ILE A 239 -13.46 -45.45 32.71
CA ILE A 239 -13.79 -46.87 32.69
C ILE A 239 -15.05 -47.02 33.56
N SER A 240 -16.20 -47.27 32.93
CA SER A 240 -17.38 -47.75 33.64
C SER A 240 -17.18 -49.25 33.90
N ARG A 241 -16.90 -49.60 35.16
CA ARG A 241 -17.00 -50.99 35.63
C ARG A 241 -18.47 -51.30 35.85
N ARG A 242 -18.92 -52.41 35.25
CA ARG A 242 -20.18 -53.09 35.56
C ARG A 242 -20.21 -53.49 37.04
N ALA A 243 -21.39 -53.37 37.63
CA ALA A 243 -21.97 -54.34 38.56
C ALA A 243 -23.40 -54.59 38.08
#